data_AF-A0A7S2TGD8-F1
#
_entry.id   AF-A0A7S2TGD8-F1
#
_cell.length_a   1.000
_cell.length_b   1.000
_cell.length_c   1.000
_cell.angle_alpha   90.00
_cell.angle_beta   90.00
_cell.angle_gamma   90.00
#
_symmetry.space_group_name_H-M   'P 1'
#
loop_
_entity.id
_entity.type
_entity.pdbx_description
1 polymer ?
#
loop_
_entity_poly.entity_id
_entity_poly.type
_entity_poly.pdbx_seq_one_letter_code
_entity_poly.pdbx_strand_id
1 'polypeptide(L)'
;MSDPHKKLARLLAHNTKAVRDKTVKNLTQWLAKSKDVKKMDLLKIWKGMFYCFWMSDKRPVQAELATHIARMVHAMLLPRATLYAETTLETLGREWGGIDHLRMDKFMMLTRKIVFELFAYLRNNDWDTEYVRAIIGVLANGVLKVDYKPYRGICLHTTEVFLDELE
;
A
#
# COMPACT_ATOMS: atom_id res chain seq x y z
N MET A 1 7.23 -27.57 -4.84
CA MET A 1 7.22 -26.86 -3.54
C MET A 1 6.24 -25.70 -3.61
N SER A 2 5.33 -25.53 -2.65
CA SER A 2 4.35 -24.43 -2.69
C SER A 2 5.05 -23.10 -2.44
N ASP A 3 4.84 -22.13 -3.34
CA ASP A 3 5.33 -20.75 -3.20
C ASP A 3 4.85 -20.14 -1.86
N PRO A 4 5.76 -19.86 -0.91
CA PRO A 4 5.39 -19.39 0.44
C PRO A 4 4.61 -18.07 0.40
N HIS A 5 4.84 -17.22 -0.60
CA HIS A 5 4.12 -15.95 -0.75
C HIS A 5 2.69 -16.17 -1.23
N LYS A 6 2.39 -17.25 -1.98
CA LYS A 6 1.00 -17.63 -2.30
C LYS A 6 0.23 -18.07 -1.06
N LYS A 7 0.86 -18.81 -0.15
CA LYS A 7 0.22 -19.20 1.12
C LYS A 7 -0.08 -17.96 1.97
N LEU A 8 0.87 -17.02 2.06
CA LEU A 8 0.69 -15.76 2.78
C LEU A 8 -0.45 -14.91 2.20
N ALA A 9 -0.50 -14.75 0.87
CA ALA A 9 -1.59 -14.01 0.21
C ALA A 9 -2.97 -14.61 0.49
N ARG A 10 -3.09 -15.94 0.53
CA ARG A 10 -4.33 -16.64 0.91
C ARG A 10 -4.73 -16.40 2.36
N LEU A 11 -3.77 -16.36 3.29
CA LEU A 11 -4.04 -16.07 4.70
C LEU A 11 -4.49 -14.61 4.93
N LEU A 12 -3.95 -13.68 4.15
CA LEU A 12 -4.41 -12.28 4.13
C LEU A 12 -5.85 -12.16 3.63
N ALA A 13 -6.25 -12.98 2.67
CA ALA A 13 -7.62 -13.03 2.14
C ALA A 13 -8.55 -14.04 2.84
N HIS A 14 -8.18 -14.53 4.03
CA HIS A 14 -8.95 -15.54 4.75
C HIS A 14 -10.29 -14.98 5.27
N ASN A 15 -11.34 -15.80 5.35
CA ASN A 15 -12.68 -15.38 5.80
C ASN A 15 -12.71 -14.93 7.29
N THR A 16 -11.94 -15.58 8.15
CA THR A 16 -11.83 -15.25 9.58
C THR A 16 -10.98 -14.00 9.84
N LYS A 17 -11.56 -12.96 10.47
CA LYS A 17 -10.86 -11.71 10.84
C LYS A 17 -9.59 -11.97 11.66
N ALA A 18 -9.67 -12.80 12.70
CA ALA A 18 -8.51 -13.08 13.56
C ALA A 18 -7.32 -13.66 12.80
N VAL A 19 -7.56 -14.46 11.75
CA VAL A 19 -6.49 -14.99 10.88
C VAL A 19 -5.87 -13.86 10.07
N ARG A 20 -6.68 -12.98 9.49
CA ARG A 20 -6.20 -11.81 8.73
C ARG A 20 -5.36 -10.88 9.61
N ASP A 21 -5.88 -10.49 10.78
CA ASP A 21 -5.20 -9.56 11.70
C ASP A 21 -3.84 -10.11 12.14
N LYS A 22 -3.78 -11.39 12.53
CA LYS A 22 -2.53 -12.07 12.87
C LYS A 22 -1.55 -12.07 11.69
N THR A 23 -2.06 -12.27 10.48
CA THR A 23 -1.24 -12.31 9.27
C THR A 23 -0.68 -10.93 8.92
N VAL A 24 -1.47 -9.86 9.02
CA VAL A 24 -1.05 -8.47 8.83
C VAL A 24 0.04 -8.07 9.83
N LYS A 25 -0.13 -8.45 11.11
CA LYS A 25 0.88 -8.22 12.16
C LYS A 25 2.20 -8.94 11.84
N ASN A 26 2.12 -10.22 11.46
CA ASN A 26 3.31 -11.00 11.11
C ASN A 26 4.00 -10.46 9.85
N LEU A 27 3.23 -9.98 8.87
CA LEU A 27 3.79 -9.37 7.65
C LEU A 27 4.60 -8.11 7.98
N THR A 28 4.12 -7.26 8.90
CA THR A 28 4.86 -6.06 9.32
C THR A 28 6.24 -6.43 9.89
N GLN A 29 6.27 -7.43 10.77
CA GLN A 29 7.52 -7.92 11.36
C GLN A 29 8.45 -8.57 10.32
N TRP A 30 7.88 -9.28 9.35
CA TRP A 30 8.64 -9.89 8.26
C TRP A 30 9.24 -8.83 7.33
N LEU A 31 8.50 -7.77 6.97
CA LEU A 31 9.02 -6.66 6.17
C LEU A 31 10.20 -5.97 6.87
N ALA A 32 10.14 -5.80 8.20
CA ALA A 32 11.23 -5.22 8.97
C ALA A 32 12.53 -6.05 8.90
N LYS A 33 12.42 -7.39 8.89
CA LYS A 33 13.57 -8.30 8.95
C LYS A 33 14.10 -8.74 7.59
N SER A 34 13.26 -8.74 6.57
CA SER A 34 13.60 -9.30 5.25
C SER A 34 14.59 -8.43 4.50
N LYS A 35 15.73 -8.99 4.12
CA LYS A 35 16.78 -8.26 3.36
C LYS A 35 16.55 -8.31 1.85
N ASP A 36 16.15 -9.47 1.33
CA ASP A 36 15.93 -9.69 -0.10
C ASP A 36 14.46 -9.95 -0.39
N VAL A 37 13.75 -8.89 -0.78
CA VAL A 37 12.35 -8.97 -1.20
C VAL A 37 12.24 -8.58 -2.67
N LYS A 38 11.68 -9.48 -3.48
CA LYS A 38 11.50 -9.22 -4.92
C LYS A 38 10.17 -8.54 -5.18
N LYS A 39 10.12 -7.69 -6.22
CA LYS A 39 8.91 -7.01 -6.68
C LYS A 39 7.72 -7.95 -6.83
N MET A 40 7.94 -9.08 -7.52
CA MET A 40 6.88 -10.08 -7.78
C MET A 40 6.30 -10.71 -6.52
N ASP A 41 7.09 -10.85 -5.46
CA ASP A 41 6.61 -11.42 -4.21
C ASP A 41 5.77 -10.38 -3.44
N LEU A 42 6.20 -9.12 -3.46
CA LEU A 42 5.39 -8.01 -2.93
C LEU A 42 4.08 -7.83 -3.67
N LEU A 43 4.04 -7.94 -5.00
CA LEU A 43 2.79 -7.88 -5.77
C LEU A 43 1.81 -8.99 -5.37
N LYS A 44 2.28 -10.22 -5.13
CA LYS A 44 1.42 -11.31 -4.62
C LYS A 44 0.90 -11.00 -3.22
N ILE A 45 1.77 -10.50 -2.34
CA ILE A 45 1.42 -10.13 -0.95
C ILE A 45 0.38 -9.01 -0.96
N TRP A 46 0.62 -7.96 -1.75
CA TRP A 46 -0.26 -6.81 -1.86
C TRP A 46 -1.62 -7.17 -2.44
N LYS A 47 -1.71 -8.12 -3.38
CA LYS A 47 -3.00 -8.67 -3.81
C LYS A 47 -3.77 -9.32 -2.64
N GLY A 48 -3.06 -10.05 -1.76
CA GLY A 48 -3.63 -10.56 -0.52
C GLY A 48 -4.09 -9.46 0.44
N MET A 49 -3.28 -8.41 0.63
CA MET A 49 -3.64 -7.27 1.49
C MET A 49 -4.81 -6.46 0.95
N PHE A 50 -4.90 -6.28 -0.37
CA PHE A 50 -6.03 -5.65 -1.03
C PHE A 50 -7.33 -6.35 -0.64
N TYR A 51 -7.39 -7.68 -0.74
CA TYR A 51 -8.57 -8.43 -0.32
C TYR A 51 -8.75 -8.49 1.20
N CYS A 52 -7.68 -8.43 1.99
CA CYS A 52 -7.79 -8.27 3.44
C CYS A 52 -8.57 -6.99 3.79
N PHE A 53 -8.25 -5.88 3.12
CA PHE A 53 -8.94 -4.62 3.27
C PHE A 53 -10.31 -4.61 2.59
N TRP A 54 -10.49 -5.33 1.48
CA TRP A 54 -11.81 -5.54 0.86
C TRP A 54 -12.82 -6.16 1.84
N MET A 55 -12.38 -7.10 2.66
CA MET A 55 -13.18 -7.83 3.66
C MET A 55 -13.34 -7.10 5.01
N SER A 56 -12.91 -5.83 5.12
CA SER A 56 -13.15 -5.02 6.33
C SER A 56 -14.44 -4.21 6.19
N ASP A 57 -15.46 -4.56 6.97
CA ASP A 57 -16.80 -3.96 6.83
C ASP A 57 -17.11 -2.88 7.88
N LYS A 58 -16.54 -2.99 9.08
CA LYS A 58 -16.80 -2.03 10.17
C LYS A 58 -15.90 -0.80 10.03
N ARG A 59 -16.48 0.42 10.06
CA ARG A 59 -15.75 1.69 9.94
C ARG A 59 -14.51 1.81 10.86
N PRO A 60 -14.59 1.48 12.17
CA PRO A 60 -13.40 1.55 13.04
C PRO A 60 -12.30 0.58 12.59
N VAL A 61 -12.68 -0.62 12.15
CA VAL A 61 -11.74 -1.64 11.65
C VAL A 61 -11.09 -1.19 10.34
N GLN A 62 -11.85 -0.55 9.46
CA GLN A 62 -11.31 0.03 8.21
C GLN A 62 -10.27 1.11 8.52
N ALA A 63 -10.59 2.05 9.42
CA ALA A 63 -9.68 3.14 9.77
C ALA A 63 -8.38 2.65 10.43
N GLU A 64 -8.49 1.71 11.37
CA GLU A 64 -7.35 1.08 12.04
C GLU A 64 -6.49 0.31 11.03
N LEU A 65 -7.10 -0.57 10.23
CA LEU A 65 -6.36 -1.38 9.25
C LEU A 65 -5.71 -0.52 8.17
N ALA A 66 -6.36 0.53 7.69
CA ALA A 66 -5.78 1.44 6.70
C ALA A 66 -4.56 2.17 7.27
N THR A 67 -4.64 2.62 8.51
CA THR A 67 -3.51 3.27 9.20
C THR A 67 -2.36 2.29 9.41
N HIS A 68 -2.65 1.06 9.81
CA HIS A 68 -1.63 0.00 9.93
C HIS A 68 -0.94 -0.23 8.59
N ILE A 69 -1.70 -0.50 7.53
CA ILE A 69 -1.18 -0.77 6.18
C ILE A 69 -0.31 0.39 5.69
N ALA A 70 -0.78 1.63 5.80
CA ALA A 70 -0.04 2.80 5.33
C ALA A 70 1.30 2.96 6.07
N ARG A 71 1.33 2.71 7.38
CA ARG A 71 2.54 2.83 8.20
C ARG A 71 3.60 1.75 7.93
N MET A 72 3.27 0.69 7.22
CA MET A 72 4.22 -0.41 6.97
C MET A 72 5.47 0.05 6.19
N VAL A 73 5.40 1.14 5.42
CA VAL A 73 6.56 1.68 4.70
C VAL A 73 7.72 2.01 5.65
N HIS A 74 7.42 2.51 6.86
CA HIS A 74 8.41 2.86 7.88
C HIS A 74 9.14 1.65 8.49
N ALA A 75 8.69 0.42 8.22
CA ALA A 75 9.41 -0.78 8.64
C ALA A 75 10.66 -1.05 7.80
N MET A 76 10.89 -0.29 6.73
CA MET A 76 11.94 -0.53 5.75
C MET A 76 12.75 0.75 5.51
N LEU A 77 14.01 0.58 5.14
CA LEU A 77 14.85 1.65 4.59
C LEU A 77 14.91 1.53 3.06
N LEU A 78 15.49 2.52 2.39
CA LEU A 78 15.81 2.40 0.97
C LEU A 78 16.77 1.21 0.70
N PRO A 79 16.65 0.55 -0.48
CA PRO A 79 15.64 0.73 -1.53
C PRO A 79 14.32 -0.04 -1.29
N ARG A 80 14.20 -0.77 -0.16
CA ARG A 80 13.04 -1.63 0.12
C ARG A 80 11.76 -0.84 0.34
N ALA A 81 11.83 0.31 1.00
CA ALA A 81 10.68 1.20 1.19
C ALA A 81 10.11 1.67 -0.16
N THR A 82 10.98 2.05 -1.11
CA THR A 82 10.59 2.42 -2.48
C THR A 82 9.90 1.27 -3.20
N LEU A 83 10.48 0.07 -3.14
CA LEU A 83 9.89 -1.10 -3.78
C LEU A 83 8.52 -1.46 -3.18
N TYR A 84 8.39 -1.31 -1.86
CA TYR A 84 7.12 -1.48 -1.18
C TYR A 84 6.09 -0.44 -1.65
N ALA A 85 6.43 0.85 -1.66
CA ALA A 85 5.57 1.92 -2.14
C ALA A 85 5.14 1.72 -3.60
N GLU A 86 6.08 1.33 -4.48
CA GLU A 86 5.82 1.05 -5.88
C GLU A 86 4.79 -0.07 -6.05
N THR A 87 5.01 -1.21 -5.39
CA THR A 87 4.10 -2.37 -5.49
C THR A 87 2.74 -2.12 -4.84
N THR A 88 2.69 -1.27 -3.80
CA THR A 88 1.45 -0.80 -3.17
C THR A 88 0.58 -0.07 -4.17
N LEU A 89 1.13 1.00 -4.75
CA LEU A 89 0.42 1.89 -5.65
C LEU A 89 0.10 1.22 -6.99
N GLU A 90 1.00 0.37 -7.49
CA GLU A 90 0.76 -0.47 -8.67
C GLU A 90 -0.42 -1.42 -8.45
N THR A 91 -0.52 -2.06 -7.27
CA THR A 91 -1.63 -2.96 -6.96
C THR A 91 -2.94 -2.18 -6.85
N LEU A 92 -2.95 -1.07 -6.11
CA LEU A 92 -4.15 -0.23 -5.97
C LEU A 92 -4.62 0.30 -7.32
N GLY A 93 -3.70 0.78 -8.15
CA GLY A 93 -4.03 1.27 -9.48
C GLY A 93 -4.60 0.19 -10.38
N ARG A 94 -4.03 -1.03 -10.39
CA ARG A 94 -4.53 -2.14 -11.21
C ARG A 94 -5.93 -2.59 -10.82
N GLU A 95 -6.22 -2.61 -9.53
CA GLU A 95 -7.50 -3.10 -9.00
C GLU A 95 -8.56 -1.98 -8.88
N TRP A 96 -8.17 -0.70 -9.06
CA TRP A 96 -9.03 0.47 -8.83
C TRP A 96 -10.37 0.40 -9.58
N GLY A 97 -10.31 0.06 -10.88
CA GLY A 97 -11.50 -0.04 -11.72
C GLY A 97 -12.45 -1.18 -11.34
N GLY A 98 -12.00 -2.14 -10.53
CA GLY A 98 -12.82 -3.24 -10.03
C GLY A 98 -13.46 -2.98 -8.66
N ILE A 99 -13.19 -1.82 -8.03
CA ILE A 99 -13.77 -1.44 -6.74
C ILE A 99 -15.20 -0.96 -6.98
N ASP A 100 -16.17 -1.64 -6.37
CA ASP A 100 -17.56 -1.21 -6.41
C ASP A 100 -17.83 0.01 -5.53
N HIS A 101 -18.92 0.71 -5.83
CA HIS A 101 -19.28 1.97 -5.16
C HIS A 101 -19.37 1.85 -3.63
N LEU A 102 -19.83 0.72 -3.08
CA LEU A 102 -19.98 0.56 -1.63
C LEU A 102 -18.63 0.47 -0.89
N ARG A 103 -17.55 0.20 -1.61
CA ARG A 103 -16.19 0.05 -1.06
C ARG A 103 -15.27 1.20 -1.42
N MET A 104 -15.66 2.06 -2.36
CA MET A 104 -14.78 3.09 -2.89
C MET A 104 -14.26 4.03 -1.78
N ASP A 105 -15.12 4.52 -0.89
CA ASP A 105 -14.74 5.46 0.18
C ASP A 105 -13.59 4.95 1.05
N LYS A 106 -13.62 3.66 1.44
CA LYS A 106 -12.55 3.10 2.29
C LYS A 106 -11.24 2.97 1.52
N PHE A 107 -11.27 2.70 0.21
CA PHE A 107 -10.08 2.64 -0.62
C PHE A 107 -9.53 4.03 -0.93
N MET A 108 -10.38 5.05 -1.11
CA MET A 108 -9.96 6.45 -1.14
C MET A 108 -9.26 6.86 0.15
N MET A 109 -9.84 6.52 1.31
CA MET A 109 -9.22 6.75 2.62
C MET A 109 -7.86 6.04 2.76
N LEU A 110 -7.77 4.77 2.32
CA LEU A 110 -6.51 4.03 2.33
C LEU A 110 -5.46 4.73 1.48
N THR A 111 -5.80 5.14 0.26
CA THR A 111 -4.87 5.86 -0.63
C THR A 111 -4.41 7.17 -0.01
N ARG A 112 -5.32 7.96 0.57
CA ARG A 112 -4.99 9.22 1.28
C ARG A 112 -3.98 8.97 2.40
N LYS A 113 -4.21 7.95 3.24
CA LYS A 113 -3.29 7.55 4.31
C LYS A 113 -1.94 7.05 3.79
N ILE A 114 -1.91 6.35 2.66
CA ILE A 114 -0.65 5.93 2.03
C ILE A 114 0.14 7.15 1.59
N VAL A 115 -0.49 8.11 0.90
CA VAL A 115 0.17 9.37 0.48
C VAL A 115 0.73 10.11 1.70
N PHE A 116 -0.07 10.26 2.76
CA PHE A 116 0.36 10.82 4.04
C PHE A 116 1.61 10.14 4.60
N GLU A 117 1.58 8.81 4.74
CA GLU A 117 2.70 8.07 5.34
C GLU A 117 3.94 8.06 4.44
N LEU A 118 3.80 8.23 3.12
CA LEU A 118 4.93 8.47 2.22
C LEU A 118 5.59 9.83 2.47
N PHE A 119 4.82 10.91 2.66
CA PHE A 119 5.37 12.21 3.04
C PHE A 119 5.94 12.21 4.46
N ALA A 120 5.27 11.55 5.40
CA ALA A 120 5.80 11.36 6.75
C ALA A 120 7.12 10.58 6.71
N TYR A 121 7.26 9.58 5.83
CA TYR A 121 8.51 8.85 5.64
C TYR A 121 9.62 9.77 5.13
N LEU A 122 9.34 10.68 4.20
CA LEU A 122 10.30 11.69 3.74
C LEU A 122 10.67 12.67 4.87
N ARG A 123 9.69 13.16 5.63
CA ARG A 123 9.88 14.06 6.76
C ARG A 123 10.74 13.42 7.86
N ASN A 124 10.53 12.14 8.16
CA ASN A 124 11.32 11.37 9.13
C ASN A 124 12.75 11.08 8.65
N ASN A 125 13.03 11.25 7.36
CA ASN A 125 14.37 11.16 6.77
C ASN A 125 14.85 12.53 6.30
N ASP A 126 14.42 13.60 6.99
CA ASP A 126 14.87 14.98 6.81
C ASP A 126 14.77 15.52 5.37
N TRP A 127 13.82 15.00 4.59
CA TRP A 127 13.68 15.33 3.17
C TRP A 127 14.97 15.12 2.38
N ASP A 128 15.77 14.13 2.76
CA ASP A 128 17.00 13.79 2.05
C ASP A 128 16.72 13.59 0.55
N THR A 129 17.59 14.15 -0.28
CA THR A 129 17.35 14.22 -1.73
C THR A 129 17.29 12.84 -2.39
N GLU A 130 18.02 11.84 -1.88
CA GLU A 130 17.91 10.46 -2.35
C GLU A 130 16.53 9.88 -2.05
N TYR A 131 16.05 10.09 -0.83
CA TYR A 131 14.73 9.64 -0.37
C TYR A 131 13.61 10.31 -1.14
N VAL A 132 13.67 11.63 -1.31
CA VAL A 132 12.69 12.41 -2.08
C VAL A 132 12.64 11.91 -3.52
N ARG A 133 13.80 11.78 -4.20
CA ARG A 133 13.83 11.27 -5.58
C ARG A 133 13.27 9.86 -5.69
N ALA A 134 13.57 8.99 -4.74
CA ALA A 134 13.09 7.61 -4.76
C ALA A 134 11.57 7.53 -4.58
N ILE A 135 11.00 8.19 -3.56
CA ILE A 135 9.57 8.11 -3.24
C ILE A 135 8.72 8.92 -4.22
N ILE A 136 9.11 10.16 -4.53
CA ILE A 136 8.39 10.97 -5.51
C ILE A 136 8.50 10.36 -6.90
N GLY A 137 9.64 9.74 -7.22
CA GLY A 137 9.81 8.96 -8.45
C GLY A 137 8.79 7.82 -8.58
N VAL A 138 8.41 7.17 -7.48
CA VAL A 138 7.34 6.15 -7.48
C VAL A 138 5.97 6.77 -7.82
N LEU A 139 5.63 7.91 -7.22
CA LEU A 139 4.36 8.59 -7.49
C LEU A 139 4.30 9.08 -8.94
N ALA A 140 5.35 9.78 -9.40
CA ALA A 140 5.43 10.38 -10.72
C ALA A 140 5.44 9.35 -11.86
N ASN A 141 6.18 8.24 -11.69
CA ASN A 141 6.25 7.18 -12.71
C ASN A 141 5.11 6.15 -12.59
N GLY A 142 4.36 6.19 -11.49
CA GLY A 142 3.26 5.29 -11.17
C GLY A 142 1.90 5.95 -11.33
N VAL A 143 1.22 6.19 -10.20
CA VAL A 143 -0.19 6.60 -10.16
C VAL A 143 -0.44 8.01 -10.68
N LEU A 144 0.56 8.91 -10.70
CA LEU A 144 0.43 10.26 -11.26
C LEU A 144 0.77 10.34 -12.74
N LYS A 145 1.08 9.21 -13.39
CA LYS A 145 1.36 9.18 -14.83
C LYS A 145 0.07 9.32 -15.63
N VAL A 146 -0.13 10.51 -16.21
CA VAL A 146 -1.36 10.95 -16.90
C VAL A 146 -1.81 10.00 -18.04
N ASP A 147 -0.87 9.39 -18.76
CA ASP A 147 -1.19 8.55 -19.93
C ASP A 147 -1.53 7.09 -19.61
N TYR A 148 -1.52 6.68 -18.34
CA TYR A 148 -1.77 5.30 -17.98
C TYR A 148 -3.25 5.05 -17.62
N LYS A 149 -4.04 4.69 -18.64
CA LYS A 149 -5.50 4.47 -18.55
C LYS A 149 -5.97 3.64 -17.33
N PRO A 150 -5.32 2.52 -16.94
CA PRO A 150 -5.77 1.74 -15.78
C PRO A 150 -5.76 2.54 -14.46
N TYR A 151 -4.95 3.60 -14.36
CA TYR A 151 -4.78 4.35 -13.11
C TYR A 151 -5.59 5.65 -13.06
N ARG A 152 -6.48 5.94 -14.02
CA ARG A 152 -7.14 7.26 -14.09
C ARG A 152 -7.87 7.64 -12.79
N GLY A 153 -8.62 6.72 -12.20
CA GLY A 153 -9.37 7.00 -10.96
C GLY A 153 -8.46 7.26 -9.76
N ILE A 154 -7.47 6.39 -9.54
CA ILE A 154 -6.49 6.59 -8.46
C ILE A 154 -5.63 7.84 -8.71
N CYS A 155 -5.29 8.15 -9.96
CA CYS A 155 -4.53 9.34 -10.34
C CYS A 155 -5.26 10.61 -9.91
N LEU A 156 -6.55 10.71 -10.22
CA LEU A 156 -7.38 11.85 -9.82
C LEU A 156 -7.41 12.00 -8.30
N HIS A 157 -7.70 10.91 -7.58
CA HIS A 157 -7.77 10.93 -6.12
C HIS A 157 -6.41 11.25 -5.48
N THR A 158 -5.31 10.66 -5.97
CA THR A 158 -3.96 10.97 -5.49
C THR A 158 -3.60 12.43 -5.76
N THR A 159 -4.00 12.99 -6.90
CA THR A 159 -3.78 14.41 -7.22
C THR A 159 -4.57 15.32 -6.28
N GLU A 160 -5.83 14.97 -6.00
CA GLU A 160 -6.72 15.72 -5.09
C GLU A 160 -6.12 15.83 -3.69
N VAL A 161 -5.60 14.74 -3.14
CA VAL A 161 -5.07 14.73 -1.77
C VAL A 161 -3.58 15.10 -1.66
N PHE A 162 -2.87 15.26 -2.78
CA PHE A 162 -1.40 15.38 -2.77
C PHE A 162 -0.90 16.55 -1.92
N LEU A 163 -1.48 17.74 -2.12
CA LEU A 163 -1.07 18.95 -1.40
C LEU A 163 -1.54 18.92 0.06
N ASP A 164 -2.79 18.51 0.30
CA ASP A 164 -3.34 18.34 1.65
C ASP A 164 -2.45 17.46 2.54
N GLU A 165 -1.91 16.36 2.01
CA GLU A 165 -1.09 15.43 2.78
C GLU A 165 0.40 15.83 2.84
N LEU A 166 0.82 16.80 2.04
CA LEU A 166 2.19 17.33 2.05
C LEU A 166 2.39 18.32 3.22
N GLU A 167 1.35 19.09 3.55
CA GLU A 167 1.30 20.06 4.66
C GLU A 167 1.53 19.40 6.04
#